data_AF-A0A3B8WF02-F1
#
_entry.id   AF-A0A3B8WF02-F1
#
_cell.length_a   1.000
_cell.length_b   1.000
_cell.length_c   1.000
_cell.angle_alpha   90.00
_cell.angle_beta   90.00
_cell.angle_gamma   90.00
#
_symmetry.space_group_name_H-M   'P 1'
#
loop_
_entity.id
_entity.type
_entity.pdbx_description
1 polymer ?
#
loop_
_entity_poly.entity_id
_entity_poly.type
_entity_poly.pdbx_seq_one_letter_code
_entity_poly.pdbx_strand_id
1 'polypeptide(L)' 'MDKKLLAMLACPVCKGELKLNDARTELICYQDAMAFPIREGIP' A
#
# COMPACT_ATOMS: atom_id res chain seq x y z
N MET A 1 -6.30 15.16 -1.31
CA MET A 1 -5.82 13.82 -1.68
C MET A 1 -6.86 12.80 -1.27
N ASP A 2 -7.62 12.30 -2.24
CA ASP A 2 -8.78 11.43 -2.06
C ASP A 2 -8.41 10.11 -1.38
N LYS A 3 -8.87 9.92 -0.13
CA LYS A 3 -8.76 8.66 0.62
C LYS A 3 -9.33 7.45 -0.13
N LYS A 4 -10.12 7.67 -1.19
CA LYS A 4 -10.72 6.63 -2.03
C LYS A 4 -9.75 5.98 -3.03
N LEU A 5 -8.66 6.65 -3.43
CA LEU A 5 -7.68 6.07 -4.36
C LEU A 5 -6.73 5.08 -3.67
N LEU A 6 -6.33 5.36 -2.42
CA LEU A 6 -5.52 4.44 -1.61
C LEU A 6 -6.26 3.13 -1.27
N ALA A 7 -7.59 3.17 -1.22
CA ALA A 7 -8.43 2.01 -0.92
C ALA A 7 -8.52 0.98 -2.08
N MET A 8 -8.00 1.31 -3.27
CA MET A 8 -7.89 0.39 -4.41
C MET A 8 -6.48 -0.20 -4.59
N LEU A 9 -5.56 0.04 -3.65
CA LEU A 9 -4.22 -0.52 -3.71
C LEU A 9 -4.23 -1.93 -3.10
N ALA A 10 -4.37 -2.92 -3.98
CA ALA A 10 -4.12 -4.32 -3.67
C ALA A 10 -2.66 -4.69 -3.95
N CYS A 11 -2.14 -5.70 -3.27
CA CYS A 11 -0.80 -6.21 -3.56
C CYS A 11 -0.72 -6.62 -5.04
N PRO A 12 0.28 -6.17 -5.82
CA PRO A 12 0.37 -6.50 -7.23
C PRO A 12 0.56 -8.01 -7.47
N VAL A 13 1.12 -8.74 -6.50
CA VAL A 13 1.42 -10.18 -6.56
C VAL A 13 0.21 -11.02 -6.16
N CYS A 14 -0.20 -10.99 -4.90
CA CYS A 14 -1.31 -11.83 -4.41
C CYS A 14 -2.71 -11.20 -4.56
N LYS A 15 -2.83 -9.92 -4.95
CA LYS A 15 -4.08 -9.14 -4.94
C LYS A 15 -4.74 -9.00 -3.55
N GLY A 16 -4.01 -9.36 -2.49
CA GLY A 16 -4.44 -9.21 -1.11
C GLY A 16 -4.42 -7.77 -0.62
N GLU A 17 -4.96 -7.56 0.57
CA GLU A 17 -5.00 -6.27 1.24
C GLU A 17 -3.59 -5.78 1.61
N LEU A 18 -3.34 -4.50 1.39
CA LEU A 18 -2.13 -3.81 1.85
C LEU A 18 -2.44 -3.02 3.11
N LYS A 19 -1.64 -3.21 4.16
CA LYS A 19 -1.78 -2.47 5.42
C LYS A 19 -0.80 -1.32 5.48
N LEU A 20 -1.28 -0.14 5.84
CA LEU A 20 -0.42 1.01 6.07
C LEU A 20 0.41 0.79 7.35
N ASN A 21 1.72 1.08 7.28
CA ASN A 21 2.55 1.09 8.48
C ASN A 21 2.21 2.29 9.39
N ASP A 22 2.63 2.24 10.65
CA ASP A 22 2.32 3.29 11.63
C ASP A 22 2.87 4.67 11.22
N ALA A 23 4.03 4.69 10.57
CA ALA A 23 4.66 5.89 10.02
C ALA A 23 3.94 6.46 8.79
N ARG A 24 2.99 5.72 8.21
CA ARG A 24 2.24 6.05 6.99
C ARG A 24 3.14 6.31 5.78
N THR A 25 4.32 5.69 5.77
CA THR A 25 5.32 5.78 4.71
C THR A 25 5.33 4.55 3.80
N GLU A 26 4.70 3.45 4.20
CA GLU A 26 4.76 2.18 3.47
C GLU A 26 3.45 1.39 3.57
N LEU A 27 3.17 0.62 2.53
CA LEU A 27 2.09 -0.35 2.42
C LEU A 27 2.67 -1.76 2.52
N ILE A 28 2.29 -2.50 3.55
CA ILE A 28 2.81 -3.82 3.87
C ILE A 28 1.82 -4.90 3.42
N CYS A 29 2.32 -5.85 2.62
CA CYS A 29 1.64 -7.11 2.35
C CYS A 29 2.19 -8.20 3.28
N TYR A 30 1.37 -8.66 4.22
CA TYR A 30 1.78 -9.72 5.15
C TYR A 30 1.81 -11.12 4.51
N GLN A 31 1.02 -11.34 3.45
CA GLN A 31 0.96 -12.65 2.77
C GLN A 31 2.25 -12.93 2.01
N ASP A 32 2.76 -11.91 1.31
CA ASP A 32 3.97 -12.02 0.49
C ASP A 32 5.23 -11.53 1.24
N ALA A 33 5.09 -11.04 2.47
CA ALA A 33 6.17 -10.43 3.26
C ALA A 33 6.91 -9.29 2.52
N MET A 34 6.14 -8.42 1.85
CA MET A 34 6.67 -7.29 1.07
C MET A 34 6.20 -5.94 1.63
N ALA A 35 6.98 -4.89 1.41
CA ALA A 35 6.63 -3.51 1.74
C ALA A 35 6.79 -2.60 0.50
N PHE A 36 5.80 -1.76 0.25
CA PHE A 36 5.75 -0.81 -0.86
C PHE A 36 5.84 0.62 -0.32
N PRO A 37 6.87 1.40 -0.65
CA PRO A 37 7.01 2.76 -0.15
C PRO A 37 5.98 3.70 -0.79
N ILE A 38 5.34 4.52 0.03
CA ILE A 38 4.48 5.62 -0.41
C ILE A 38 5.38 6.82 -0.68
N ARG A 39 5.49 7.22 -1.95
CA ARG A 39 6.24 8.40 -2.38
C ARG A 39 5.25 9.46 -2.85
N GLU A 40 5.29 10.65 -2.25
CA GLU A 40 4.50 11.78 -2.72
C GLU A 40 4.97 12.20 -4.12
N GLY A 41 4.16 11.91 -5.15
CA GLY A 41 4.42 12.38 -6.52
C GLY A 41 4.24 11.39 -7.67
N ILE A 42 3.77 10.16 -7.43
CA ILE A 42 3.38 9.23 -8.51
C ILE A 42 1.84 9.10 -8.51
N PRO A 43 1.13 9.63 -9.53
CA PRO A 43 -0.26 9.27 -9.80
C PRO A 43 -0.39 7.80 -10.23
#